data_AF-A0AB37SPT7-F1
#
_entry.id   AF-A0AB37SPT7-F1
#
_cell.length_a   1.000
_cell.length_b   1.000
_cell.length_c   1.000
_cell.angle_alpha   90.00
_cell.angle_beta   90.00
_cell.angle_gamma   90.00
#
_symmetry.space_group_name_H-M   'P 1'
#
loop_
_entity.id
_entity.type
_entity.pdbx_description
1 polymer ?
#
loop_
_entity_poly.entity_id
_entity_poly.type
_entity_poly.pdbx_seq_one_letter_code
_entity_poly.pdbx_strand_id
1 'polypeptide(L)'
;MVDASKFTAEVFRRAAERPDVPPRLARAADCVRDGKFSWEEVAAGNCEHPIAQALFVPRAQEKLWPLLAEVAAGLEAETAPAEPRRARRAPTTDDDFSEYTYLEDLAEPNSHPAWPQRRDRGR
;
A
#
# COMPACT_ATOMS: atom_id res chain seq x y z
N MET A 1 -19.57 -1.83 -17.31
CA MET A 1 -18.41 -1.55 -18.20
C MET A 1 -17.28 -1.16 -17.27
N VAL A 2 -16.10 -1.77 -17.38
CA VAL A 2 -14.97 -1.44 -16.49
C VAL A 2 -14.28 -0.20 -17.06
N ASP A 3 -14.18 0.86 -16.27
CA ASP A 3 -13.55 2.10 -16.71
C ASP A 3 -12.02 1.96 -16.72
N ALA A 4 -11.40 2.21 -17.88
CA ALA A 4 -9.94 2.20 -18.02
C ALA A 4 -9.26 3.22 -17.08
N SER A 5 -9.95 4.29 -16.71
CA SER A 5 -9.48 5.33 -15.79
C SER A 5 -9.24 4.86 -14.36
N LYS A 6 -9.65 3.63 -14.00
CA LYS A 6 -9.38 3.03 -12.68
C LYS A 6 -8.02 2.33 -12.59
N PHE A 7 -7.36 2.10 -13.71
CA PHE A 7 -6.08 1.39 -13.74
C PHE A 7 -4.92 2.39 -13.68
N THR A 8 -4.39 2.59 -12.47
CA THR A 8 -3.21 3.43 -12.26
C THR A 8 -1.92 2.69 -12.62
N ALA A 9 -0.82 3.44 -12.78
CA ALA A 9 0.51 2.88 -13.05
C ALA A 9 0.90 1.78 -12.05
N GLU A 10 0.52 1.96 -10.79
CA GLU A 10 0.81 1.03 -9.70
C GLU A 10 0.05 -0.30 -9.86
N VAL A 11 -1.19 -0.26 -10.37
CA VAL A 11 -1.96 -1.47 -10.69
C VAL A 11 -1.24 -2.30 -11.77
N PHE A 12 -0.74 -1.64 -12.81
CA PHE A 12 0.01 -2.34 -13.88
C PHE A 12 1.34 -2.90 -13.38
N ARG A 13 2.07 -2.14 -12.55
CA ARG A 13 3.33 -2.58 -11.93
C ARG A 13 3.09 -3.83 -11.07
N ARG A 14 2.13 -3.75 -10.15
CA ARG A 14 1.81 -4.83 -9.21
C ARG A 14 1.20 -6.05 -9.91
N ALA A 15 0.44 -5.83 -10.98
CA ALA A 15 -0.04 -6.92 -11.83
C ALA A 15 1.11 -7.61 -12.57
N ALA A 16 2.12 -6.87 -13.06
CA ALA A 16 3.28 -7.41 -13.78
C ALA A 16 4.23 -8.24 -12.91
N GLU A 17 4.16 -8.11 -11.58
CA GLU A 17 4.96 -8.89 -10.63
C GLU A 17 4.32 -10.24 -10.27
N ARG A 18 3.06 -10.47 -10.68
CA ARG A 18 2.36 -11.73 -10.37
C ARG A 18 2.89 -12.88 -11.24
N PRO A 19 2.94 -14.11 -10.69
CA PRO A 19 3.35 -15.29 -11.46
C PRO A 19 2.37 -15.64 -12.59
N ASP A 20 1.09 -15.27 -12.45
CA ASP A 20 0.02 -15.54 -13.43
C ASP A 20 -0.13 -14.44 -14.50
N VAL A 21 0.95 -13.72 -14.79
CA VAL A 21 0.94 -12.59 -15.71
C VAL A 21 0.60 -13.01 -17.15
N PRO A 22 -0.36 -12.35 -17.80
CA PRO A 22 -0.60 -12.56 -19.23
C PRO A 22 0.64 -12.19 -20.05
N PRO A 23 0.97 -12.95 -21.12
CA PRO A 23 2.19 -12.73 -21.90
C PRO A 23 2.29 -11.34 -22.53
N ARG A 24 1.16 -10.66 -22.76
CA ARG A 24 1.13 -9.27 -23.24
C ARG A 24 1.59 -8.28 -22.17
N LEU A 25 1.18 -8.48 -20.92
CA LEU A 25 1.58 -7.63 -19.79
C LEU A 25 3.05 -7.87 -19.44
N ALA A 26 3.52 -9.13 -19.52
CA ALA A 26 4.94 -9.46 -19.34
C ALA A 26 5.83 -8.69 -20.34
N ARG A 27 5.45 -8.72 -21.63
CA ARG A 27 6.17 -7.96 -22.68
C ARG A 27 6.12 -6.45 -22.47
N ALA A 28 4.99 -5.94 -21.96
CA ALA A 28 4.89 -4.53 -21.60
C ALA A 28 5.85 -4.20 -20.45
N ALA A 29 5.92 -5.04 -19.43
CA ALA A 29 6.86 -4.88 -18.32
C ALA A 29 8.33 -4.90 -18.77
N ASP A 30 8.69 -5.77 -19.71
CA ASP A 30 10.03 -5.78 -20.29
C ASP A 30 10.35 -4.49 -21.05
N CYS A 31 9.38 -3.94 -21.79
CA CYS A 31 9.56 -2.66 -22.48
C CYS A 31 9.69 -1.46 -21.53
N VAL A 32 9.01 -1.52 -20.37
CA VAL A 32 9.17 -0.52 -19.31
C VAL A 32 10.56 -0.61 -18.69
N ARG A 33 11.07 -1.83 -18.44
CA ARG A 33 12.45 -2.03 -17.96
C ARG A 33 13.51 -1.57 -18.96
N ASP A 34 13.24 -1.74 -20.25
CA ASP A 34 14.08 -1.28 -21.35
C ASP A 34 13.99 0.25 -21.57
N GLY A 35 13.13 0.94 -20.83
CA GLY A 35 12.97 2.40 -20.88
C GLY A 35 12.21 2.92 -22.11
N LYS A 36 11.44 2.06 -22.80
CA LYS A 36 10.68 2.48 -24.00
C LYS A 36 9.47 3.33 -23.68
N PHE A 37 8.87 3.09 -22.52
CA PHE A 37 7.75 3.84 -21.96
C PHE A 37 7.62 3.54 -20.47
N SER A 38 6.83 4.32 -19.76
CA SER A 38 6.54 4.20 -18.34
C SER A 38 5.10 3.73 -18.10
N TRP A 39 4.82 3.13 -16.93
CA TRP A 39 3.45 2.70 -16.59
C TRP A 39 2.50 3.90 -16.43
N GLU A 40 3.05 5.05 -16.07
CA GLU A 40 2.37 6.34 -15.94
C GLU A 40 1.86 6.83 -17.30
N GLU A 41 2.67 6.74 -18.36
CA GLU A 41 2.26 7.08 -19.73
C GLU A 41 1.19 6.14 -20.27
N VAL A 42 1.27 4.85 -19.91
CA VAL A 42 0.26 3.84 -20.27
C VAL A 42 -1.08 4.14 -19.58
N ALA A 43 -1.06 4.42 -18.28
CA ALA A 43 -2.25 4.75 -17.51
C ALA A 43 -2.89 6.08 -17.95
N ALA A 44 -2.07 7.07 -18.33
CA ALA A 44 -2.52 8.34 -18.89
C ALA A 44 -3.08 8.21 -20.31
N GLY A 45 -2.88 7.06 -20.98
CA GLY A 45 -3.29 6.85 -22.38
C GLY A 45 -2.47 7.68 -23.38
N ASN A 46 -1.33 8.24 -22.97
CA ASN A 46 -0.48 9.10 -23.79
C ASN A 46 0.70 8.35 -24.44
N CYS A 47 0.73 7.02 -24.33
CA CYS A 47 1.79 6.20 -24.90
C CYS A 47 1.42 5.69 -26.31
N GLU A 48 2.22 6.07 -27.31
CA GLU A 48 2.04 5.62 -28.70
C GLU A 48 2.66 4.24 -28.98
N HIS A 49 3.32 3.64 -27.99
CA HIS A 49 4.01 2.38 -28.19
C HIS A 49 2.99 1.24 -28.48
N PRO A 50 3.18 0.42 -29.53
CA PRO A 50 2.17 -0.55 -29.96
C PRO A 50 1.87 -1.61 -28.89
N ILE A 51 2.86 -1.93 -28.04
CA ILE A 51 2.68 -2.85 -26.91
C ILE A 51 1.79 -2.23 -25.82
N ALA A 52 1.90 -0.93 -25.56
CA ALA A 52 1.02 -0.23 -24.62
C ALA A 52 -0.42 -0.21 -25.16
N GLN A 53 -0.61 0.11 -26.44
CA GLN A 53 -1.92 0.08 -27.08
C GLN A 53 -2.54 -1.33 -27.10
N ALA A 54 -1.72 -2.37 -27.24
CA ALA A 54 -2.18 -3.76 -27.21
C ALA A 54 -2.83 -4.18 -25.88
N LEU A 55 -2.58 -3.46 -24.77
CA LEU A 55 -3.23 -3.69 -23.47
C LEU A 55 -4.69 -3.23 -23.45
N PHE A 56 -5.07 -2.32 -24.36
CA PHE A 56 -6.42 -1.75 -24.45
C PHE A 56 -7.28 -2.39 -25.57
N VAL A 57 -6.73 -3.33 -26.34
CA VAL A 57 -7.46 -4.06 -27.39
C VAL A 57 -8.57 -4.93 -26.76
N PRO A 58 -9.76 -5.10 -27.36
CA PRO A 58 -10.89 -5.85 -26.76
C PRO A 58 -10.52 -7.23 -26.22
N ARG A 59 -9.69 -7.99 -26.94
CA ARG A 59 -9.19 -9.30 -26.50
C ARG A 59 -8.29 -9.26 -25.26
N ALA A 60 -7.60 -8.15 -25.04
CA ALA A 60 -6.86 -7.91 -23.81
C ALA A 60 -7.83 -7.55 -22.70
N GLN A 61 -8.85 -6.72 -22.97
CA GLN A 61 -9.85 -6.35 -21.97
C GLN A 61 -10.54 -7.56 -21.33
N GLU A 62 -10.90 -8.57 -22.13
CA GLU A 62 -11.59 -9.77 -21.61
C GLU A 62 -10.77 -10.58 -20.58
N LYS A 63 -9.44 -10.61 -20.70
CA LYS A 63 -8.56 -11.44 -19.84
C LYS A 63 -7.71 -10.65 -18.86
N LEU A 64 -7.24 -9.48 -19.28
CA LEU A 64 -6.34 -8.62 -18.51
C LEU A 64 -7.12 -7.76 -17.53
N TRP A 65 -8.24 -7.16 -17.94
CA TRP A 65 -8.94 -6.20 -17.10
C TRP A 65 -9.57 -6.80 -15.85
N PRO A 66 -10.09 -8.04 -15.85
CA PRO A 66 -10.49 -8.70 -14.60
C PRO A 66 -9.32 -8.82 -13.61
N LEU A 67 -8.14 -9.23 -14.08
CA LEU A 67 -6.94 -9.35 -13.23
C LEU A 67 -6.47 -7.98 -12.72
N LEU A 68 -6.48 -6.96 -13.57
CA LEU A 68 -6.16 -5.59 -13.15
C LEU A 68 -7.19 -5.06 -12.15
N ALA A 69 -8.47 -5.40 -12.31
CA ALA A 69 -9.52 -4.99 -11.38
C ALA A 69 -9.38 -5.67 -10.01
N GLU A 70 -8.97 -6.94 -9.97
CA GLU A 70 -8.65 -7.63 -8.71
C GLU A 70 -7.45 -6.97 -8.00
N VAL A 71 -6.40 -6.62 -8.75
CA VAL A 71 -5.22 -5.94 -8.20
C VAL A 71 -5.57 -4.53 -7.72
N ALA A 72 -6.37 -3.79 -8.49
CA ALA A 72 -6.87 -2.48 -8.09
C ALA A 72 -7.74 -2.58 -6.83
N ALA A 73 -8.63 -3.57 -6.73
CA ALA A 73 -9.43 -3.80 -5.54
C ALA A 73 -8.58 -4.18 -4.32
N GLY A 74 -7.53 -4.97 -4.51
CA GLY A 74 -6.57 -5.29 -3.45
C GLY A 74 -5.79 -4.06 -2.96
N LEU A 75 -5.39 -3.19 -3.90
CA LEU A 75 -4.73 -1.91 -3.59
C LEU A 75 -5.66 -0.96 -2.84
N GLU A 76 -6.89 -0.78 -3.29
CA GLU A 76 -7.89 0.02 -2.57
C GLU A 76 -8.19 -0.55 -1.18
N ALA A 77 -8.23 -1.88 -1.02
CA ALA A 77 -8.45 -2.52 0.28
C ALA A 77 -7.26 -2.36 1.25
N GLU A 78 -6.03 -2.26 0.73
CA GLU A 78 -4.83 -2.02 1.54
C GLU A 78 -4.61 -0.53 1.85
N THR A 79 -5.09 0.34 0.97
CA THR A 79 -5.02 1.81 1.14
C THR A 79 -6.22 2.37 1.89
N ALA A 80 -7.35 1.65 1.92
CA ALA A 80 -8.45 1.94 2.81
C ALA A 80 -7.97 1.69 4.26
N PRO A 81 -7.90 2.72 5.12
CA PRO A 81 -7.68 2.47 6.54
C PRO A 81 -8.82 1.59 6.98
N ALA A 82 -8.51 0.38 7.47
CA ALA A 82 -9.46 -0.67 7.84
C ALA A 82 -10.80 -0.09 8.32
N GLU A 83 -11.77 0.09 7.41
CA GLU A 83 -13.08 0.57 7.79
C GLU A 83 -13.73 -0.61 8.51
N PRO A 84 -13.99 -0.50 9.83
CA PRO A 84 -14.61 -1.59 10.53
C PRO A 84 -16.00 -1.72 9.94
N ARG A 85 -16.29 -2.88 9.34
CA ARG A 85 -17.66 -3.34 9.14
C ARG A 85 -18.35 -3.38 10.49
N ARG A 86 -18.95 -2.26 10.92
CA ARG A 86 -19.95 -2.19 11.99
C ARG A 86 -21.29 -2.01 11.30
N ALA A 87 -22.01 -3.11 11.13
CA ALA A 87 -22.89 -3.69 12.14
C ALA A 87 -24.18 -2.87 12.26
N ARG A 88 -25.30 -3.58 12.05
CA ARG A 88 -26.64 -3.13 12.39
C ARG A 88 -26.61 -2.57 13.82
N ARG A 89 -27.16 -1.36 13.96
CA ARG A 89 -27.41 -0.61 15.20
C ARG A 89 -27.58 -1.51 16.44
N ALA A 90 -26.83 -1.17 17.50
CA ALA A 90 -27.29 -1.27 18.88
C ALA A 90 -26.86 0.03 19.60
N PRO A 91 -27.70 0.60 20.49
CA PRO A 91 -27.48 1.90 21.09
C PRO A 91 -26.49 1.83 22.28
N THR A 92 -25.67 2.89 22.34
CA THR A 92 -25.12 3.66 23.47
C THR A 92 -24.82 3.02 24.84
N THR A 93 -23.62 3.40 25.33
CA THR A 93 -23.19 3.65 26.73
C THR A 93 -22.87 2.45 27.62
N ASP A 94 -21.57 2.28 27.90
CA ASP A 94 -20.89 2.13 29.22
C ASP A 94 -19.45 1.67 28.91
N ASP A 95 -18.44 2.53 29.00
CA ASP A 95 -17.51 2.63 30.16
C ASP A 95 -16.88 1.27 30.52
N ASP A 96 -15.58 1.08 30.21
CA ASP A 96 -14.58 0.68 31.23
C ASP A 96 -13.15 0.55 30.65
N PHE A 97 -12.29 1.51 31.03
CA PHE A 97 -10.90 1.39 31.52
C PHE A 97 -9.72 0.76 30.74
N SER A 98 -8.62 1.53 30.81
CA SER A 98 -7.18 1.16 30.79
C SER A 98 -6.46 0.94 29.46
N GLU A 99 -6.28 2.04 28.73
CA GLU A 99 -5.05 2.25 27.97
C GLU A 99 -3.85 2.38 28.94
N TYR A 100 -2.67 1.90 28.54
CA TYR A 100 -1.36 2.07 29.21
C TYR A 100 -0.98 1.08 30.31
N THR A 101 -1.01 -0.20 29.94
CA THR A 101 -0.21 -1.24 30.59
C THR A 101 0.99 -1.57 29.69
N TYR A 102 2.12 -0.94 30.01
CA TYR A 102 3.53 -1.28 29.70
C TYR A 102 4.04 -1.20 28.25
N LEU A 103 4.87 -0.18 27.99
CA LEU A 103 6.03 -0.22 27.07
C LEU A 103 7.03 0.83 27.61
N GLU A 104 7.83 0.45 28.60
CA GLU A 104 9.21 -0.03 28.45
C GLU A 104 10.23 1.11 28.26
N ASP A 105 11.00 1.23 29.33
CA ASP A 105 12.19 2.03 29.58
C ASP A 105 13.27 1.81 28.50
N LEU A 106 13.90 2.89 28.01
CA LEU A 106 15.32 2.92 27.59
C LEU A 106 15.75 4.30 27.05
N ALA A 107 16.92 4.74 27.55
CA ALA A 107 17.91 5.65 26.94
C ALA A 107 17.55 7.15 26.90
N GLU A 108 18.36 8.10 27.40
CA GLU A 108 19.80 8.13 27.68
C GLU A 108 20.17 9.38 28.52
N PRO A 109 21.42 9.51 29.02
CA PRO A 109 21.76 10.27 30.21
C PRO A 109 22.15 11.72 29.91
N ASN A 110 21.95 12.63 30.87
CA ASN A 110 22.84 13.79 30.97
C ASN A 110 22.88 14.37 32.39
N SER A 111 23.96 13.98 33.09
CA SER A 111 24.92 14.88 33.72
C SER A 111 24.37 16.13 34.40
N HIS A 112 24.26 16.12 35.73
CA HIS A 112 24.73 17.25 36.54
C HIS A 112 25.11 16.77 37.95
N PRO A 113 26.36 17.03 38.42
CA PRO A 113 26.78 16.72 39.77
C PRO A 113 26.57 17.95 40.68
N ALA A 114 26.05 17.76 41.89
CA ALA A 114 26.23 18.72 42.97
C ALA A 114 26.04 18.02 44.32
N TRP A 115 27.17 17.59 44.89
CA TRP A 115 27.39 17.28 46.30
C TRP A 115 26.76 18.33 47.24
N PRO A 116 26.46 18.01 48.52
CA PRO A 116 27.33 17.22 49.39
C PRO A 116 26.69 16.03 50.09
N GLN A 117 27.36 14.89 49.98
CA GLN A 117 27.30 13.86 51.03
C GLN A 117 28.05 14.35 52.26
N ARG A 118 27.31 14.55 53.36
CA ARG A 118 27.77 14.47 54.75
C ARG A 118 26.53 14.08 55.58
N ARG A 119 26.56 13.15 56.52
CA ARG A 119 27.67 12.48 57.21
C ARG A 119 27.09 11.25 57.92
N ASP A 120 27.93 10.22 58.02
CA ASP A 120 27.99 9.17 59.07
C ASP A 120 26.68 8.65 59.69
N ARG A 121 26.30 7.41 59.40
CA ARG A 121 26.80 6.19 60.06
C ARG A 121 26.42 6.17 61.55
N GLY A 122 25.43 5.34 61.86
CA GLY A 122 24.99 5.09 63.22
C GLY A 122 26.05 4.48 64.12
N ARG A 123 25.81 4.66 65.41
CA ARG A 123 26.01 3.66 66.45
C ARG A 123 24.94 3.86 67.51
#